data_AF-A0A6N2S6U6-F1
#
_entry.id   AF-A0A6N2S6U6-F1
#
_cell.length_a   1.000
_cell.length_b   1.000
_cell.length_c   1.000
_cell.angle_alpha   90.00
_cell.angle_beta   90.00
_cell.angle_gamma   90.00
#
_symmetry.space_group_name_H-M   'P 1'
#
loop_
_entity.id
_entity.type
_entity.pdbx_description
1 polymer ?
#
loop_
_entity_poly.entity_id
_entity_poly.type
_entity_poly.pdbx_seq_one_letter_code
_entity_poly.pdbx_strand_id
1 'polypeptide(L)'
;MEKEILRLLGEKDGEFFEGDVNGNIIILYSRIEELFSNFQEMIQKNMYELSDTTKKLIQKDTKIATNLYTIAAELIRWYSTKISDFVEEKVVIDTAKWLRLSNRHFFDQYCDDESLGSIFLQYVEKSNRNEQKKFVLYFFHILHYCPPNGFNEYMLNQNIGTNWYCKEK
;
A
#
# COMPACT_ATOMS: atom_id res chain seq x y z
N MET A 1 -9.23 -2.90 -14.23
CA MET A 1 -8.13 -3.08 -13.27
C MET A 1 -8.53 -2.61 -11.87
N GLU A 2 -8.90 -1.34 -11.63
CA GLU A 2 -9.37 -0.92 -10.27
C GLU A 2 -10.50 -1.80 -9.73
N LYS A 3 -11.53 -2.06 -10.54
CA LYS A 3 -12.65 -2.95 -10.16
C LYS A 3 -12.18 -4.37 -9.77
N GLU A 4 -11.14 -4.86 -10.44
CA GLU A 4 -10.60 -6.21 -10.22
C GLU A 4 -9.81 -6.28 -8.92
N ILE A 5 -8.97 -5.28 -8.68
CA ILE A 5 -8.25 -5.09 -7.42
C ILE A 5 -9.24 -4.98 -6.25
N LEU A 6 -10.26 -4.13 -6.39
CA LEU A 6 -11.29 -3.97 -5.35
C LEU A 6 -12.08 -5.26 -5.11
N ARG A 7 -12.37 -6.02 -6.17
CA ARG A 7 -13.01 -7.34 -6.06
C ARG A 7 -12.14 -8.28 -5.24
N LEU A 8 -10.86 -8.44 -5.58
CA LEU A 8 -9.93 -9.30 -4.85
C LEU A 8 -9.76 -8.87 -3.38
N LEU A 9 -9.69 -7.57 -3.12
CA LEU A 9 -9.55 -7.03 -1.75
C LEU A 9 -10.81 -7.19 -0.90
N GLY A 10 -11.99 -7.23 -1.52
CA GLY A 10 -13.29 -7.26 -0.85
C GLY A 10 -14.07 -8.56 -1.01
N GLU A 11 -13.47 -9.59 -1.63
CA GLU A 11 -14.15 -10.83 -1.95
C GLU A 11 -14.73 -11.49 -0.70
N LYS A 12 -16.04 -11.79 -0.74
CA LYS A 12 -16.76 -12.37 0.41
C LYS A 12 -16.35 -13.82 0.68
N ASP A 13 -15.96 -14.53 -0.38
CA ASP A 13 -15.57 -15.95 -0.39
C ASP A 13 -14.07 -16.15 -0.72
N GLY A 14 -13.33 -15.06 -0.91
CA GLY A 14 -11.90 -15.05 -1.23
C GLY A 14 -11.14 -14.40 -0.09
N GLU A 15 -10.63 -15.22 0.82
CA GLU A 15 -9.67 -14.76 1.82
C GLU A 15 -8.27 -14.97 1.26
N PHE A 16 -7.32 -14.09 1.60
CA PHE A 16 -5.90 -14.35 1.30
C PHE A 16 -5.31 -15.43 2.23
N PHE A 17 -6.10 -15.86 3.20
CA PHE A 17 -5.77 -16.75 4.29
C PHE A 17 -6.96 -17.68 4.53
N GLU A 18 -6.74 -18.98 4.67
CA GLU A 18 -7.79 -19.95 5.00
C GLU A 18 -7.41 -20.70 6.28
N GLY A 19 -8.39 -21.10 7.08
CA GLY A 19 -8.14 -22.02 8.20
C GLY A 19 -8.11 -23.47 7.74
N ASP A 20 -7.07 -24.22 8.08
CA ASP A 20 -7.06 -25.67 7.91
C ASP A 20 -7.94 -26.37 8.96
N VAL A 21 -8.13 -27.68 8.80
CA VAL A 21 -8.92 -28.52 9.74
C VAL A 21 -8.38 -28.55 11.18
N ASN A 22 -7.14 -28.11 11.39
CA ASN A 22 -6.46 -28.04 12.68
C ASN A 22 -6.40 -26.60 13.25
N GLY A 23 -6.96 -25.61 12.54
CA GLY A 23 -6.92 -24.20 12.92
C GLY A 23 -5.64 -23.47 12.54
N ASN A 24 -4.77 -24.06 11.71
CA ASN A 24 -3.60 -23.36 11.16
C ASN A 24 -4.03 -22.42 10.02
N ILE A 25 -3.33 -21.32 9.86
CA ILE A 25 -3.54 -20.39 8.76
C ILE A 25 -2.79 -20.90 7.52
N ILE A 26 -3.52 -21.11 6.43
CA ILE A 26 -3.02 -21.41 5.09
C ILE A 26 -3.00 -20.11 4.28
N ILE A 27 -1.84 -19.75 3.74
CA ILE A 27 -1.69 -18.58 2.88
C ILE A 27 -2.06 -18.95 1.43
N LEU A 28 -2.97 -18.18 0.82
CA LEU A 28 -3.33 -18.35 -0.60
C LEU A 28 -2.40 -17.53 -1.52
N TYR A 29 -1.17 -18.00 -1.70
CA TYR A 29 -0.14 -17.31 -2.50
C TYR A 29 -0.60 -16.94 -3.92
N SER A 30 -1.35 -17.81 -4.60
CA SER A 30 -1.85 -17.55 -5.96
C SER A 30 -2.77 -16.32 -6.03
N ARG A 31 -3.59 -16.08 -4.99
CA ARG A 31 -4.46 -14.91 -4.91
C ARG A 31 -3.69 -13.63 -4.64
N ILE A 32 -2.65 -13.70 -3.82
CA ILE A 32 -1.77 -12.56 -3.55
C ILE A 32 -0.95 -12.22 -4.80
N GLU A 33 -0.48 -13.21 -5.53
CA GLU A 33 0.20 -13.04 -6.82
C GLU A 33 -0.73 -12.43 -7.88
N GLU A 34 -2.00 -12.86 -7.94
CA GLU A 34 -3.02 -12.26 -8.81
C GLU A 34 -3.26 -10.78 -8.44
N LEU A 35 -3.38 -10.47 -7.14
CA LEU A 35 -3.52 -9.10 -6.66
C LEU A 35 -2.30 -8.25 -7.05
N PHE A 36 -1.07 -8.77 -6.84
CA PHE A 36 0.17 -8.10 -7.24
C PHE A 36 0.20 -7.83 -8.74
N SER A 37 -0.12 -8.82 -9.57
CA SER A 37 -0.11 -8.71 -11.03
C SER A 37 -1.06 -7.60 -11.50
N ASN A 38 -2.25 -7.48 -10.90
CA ASN A 38 -3.20 -6.42 -11.21
C ASN A 38 -2.68 -5.02 -10.83
N PHE A 39 -2.03 -4.87 -9.66
CA PHE A 39 -1.39 -3.60 -9.31
C PHE A 39 -0.20 -3.28 -10.22
N GLN A 40 0.61 -4.28 -10.57
CA GLN A 40 1.76 -4.10 -11.47
C GLN A 40 1.28 -3.62 -12.85
N GLU A 41 0.22 -4.21 -13.39
CA GLU A 41 -0.36 -3.78 -14.67
C GLU A 41 -0.85 -2.33 -14.62
N MET A 42 -1.49 -1.91 -13.53
CA MET A 42 -1.90 -0.51 -13.34
C MET A 42 -0.71 0.45 -13.30
N ILE A 43 0.34 0.08 -12.58
CA ILE A 43 1.56 0.89 -12.46
C ILE A 43 2.28 1.01 -13.81
N GLN A 44 2.37 -0.09 -14.57
CA GLN A 44 2.97 -0.09 -15.90
C GLN A 44 2.18 0.78 -16.89
N LYS A 45 0.85 0.89 -16.70
CA LYS A 45 -0.03 1.78 -17.46
C LYS A 45 -0.08 3.21 -16.91
N ASN A 46 0.73 3.55 -15.90
CA ASN A 46 0.78 4.86 -15.24
C ASN A 46 -0.58 5.34 -14.68
N MET A 47 -1.41 4.40 -14.21
CA MET A 47 -2.69 4.72 -13.58
C MET A 47 -2.50 4.98 -12.09
N TYR A 48 -2.11 6.21 -11.74
CA TYR A 48 -1.80 6.59 -10.35
C TYR A 48 -2.93 7.28 -9.59
N GLU A 49 -3.95 7.75 -10.31
CA GLU A 49 -5.10 8.42 -9.71
C GLU A 49 -6.26 7.46 -9.55
N LEU A 50 -6.75 7.32 -8.32
CA LEU A 50 -7.95 6.54 -8.02
C LEU A 50 -9.19 7.24 -8.57
N SER A 51 -10.09 6.49 -9.20
CA SER A 51 -11.42 7.03 -9.52
C SER A 51 -12.22 7.39 -8.25
N ASP A 52 -13.13 8.37 -8.36
CA ASP A 52 -13.98 8.76 -7.22
C ASP A 52 -14.88 7.63 -6.71
N THR A 53 -15.27 6.72 -7.61
CA THR A 53 -16.00 5.50 -7.23
C THR A 53 -15.13 4.60 -6.36
N THR A 54 -13.87 4.39 -6.75
CA THR A 54 -12.89 3.60 -5.98
C THR A 54 -12.63 4.23 -4.61
N LYS A 55 -12.41 5.55 -4.54
CA LYS A 55 -12.23 6.27 -3.27
C LYS A 55 -13.41 6.04 -2.32
N LYS A 56 -14.64 6.20 -2.82
CA LYS A 56 -15.88 5.99 -2.03
C LYS A 56 -16.05 4.55 -1.56
N LEU A 57 -15.59 3.56 -2.34
CA LEU A 57 -15.64 2.15 -1.95
C LEU A 57 -14.65 1.87 -0.83
N ILE A 58 -13.40 2.32 -0.96
CA ILE A 58 -12.36 2.17 0.08
C ILE A 58 -12.85 2.80 1.39
N GLN A 59 -13.45 3.99 1.34
CA GLN A 59 -13.96 4.68 2.55
C GLN A 59 -15.16 3.98 3.22
N LYS A 60 -15.90 3.14 2.49
CA LYS A 60 -17.11 2.47 3.00
C LYS A 60 -16.89 1.02 3.41
N ASP A 61 -15.97 0.33 2.75
CA ASP A 61 -15.72 -1.09 2.96
C ASP A 61 -14.47 -1.29 3.83
N THR A 62 -14.70 -1.67 5.09
CA THR A 62 -13.62 -1.85 6.07
C THR A 62 -12.64 -2.97 5.67
N LYS A 63 -13.10 -4.02 4.98
CA LYS A 63 -12.23 -5.12 4.55
C LYS A 63 -11.27 -4.64 3.47
N ILE A 64 -11.81 -3.97 2.44
CA ILE A 64 -11.00 -3.37 1.37
C ILE A 64 -10.00 -2.37 1.95
N ALA A 65 -10.46 -1.47 2.82
CA ALA A 65 -9.62 -0.46 3.45
C ALA A 65 -8.47 -1.11 4.24
N THR A 66 -8.79 -2.09 5.10
CA THR A 66 -7.82 -2.80 5.93
C THR A 66 -6.75 -3.47 5.07
N ASN A 67 -7.15 -4.22 4.04
CA ASN A 67 -6.20 -4.90 3.15
C ASN A 67 -5.27 -3.91 2.43
N LEU A 68 -5.79 -2.79 1.94
CA LEU A 68 -4.97 -1.73 1.34
C LEU A 68 -4.01 -1.09 2.34
N TYR A 69 -4.47 -0.83 3.57
CA TYR A 69 -3.65 -0.23 4.62
C TYR A 69 -2.55 -1.15 5.10
N THR A 70 -2.80 -2.46 5.22
CA THR A 70 -1.77 -3.46 5.52
C THR A 70 -0.68 -3.46 4.44
N ILE A 71 -1.06 -3.43 3.15
CA ILE A 71 -0.08 -3.34 2.06
C ILE A 71 0.67 -2.00 2.11
N ALA A 72 -0.04 -0.88 2.28
CA ALA A 72 0.56 0.45 2.34
C ALA A 72 1.59 0.55 3.49
N ALA A 73 1.22 0.07 4.68
CA ALA A 73 2.06 0.13 5.86
C ALA A 73 3.36 -0.65 5.65
N GLU A 74 3.29 -1.88 5.15
CA GLU A 74 4.48 -2.70 4.91
C GLU A 74 5.39 -2.12 3.82
N LEU A 75 4.83 -1.67 2.70
CA LEU A 75 5.60 -1.06 1.62
C LEU A 75 6.32 0.21 2.10
N ILE A 76 5.63 1.09 2.83
CA ILE A 76 6.21 2.35 3.31
C ILE A 76 7.23 2.08 4.41
N ARG A 77 6.96 1.14 5.33
CA ARG A 77 7.90 0.72 6.37
C ARG A 77 9.19 0.21 5.74
N TRP A 78 9.09 -0.70 4.78
CA TRP A 78 10.23 -1.24 4.05
C TRP A 78 10.99 -0.15 3.29
N TYR A 79 10.28 0.64 2.48
CA TYR A 79 10.90 1.66 1.63
C TYR A 79 11.60 2.76 2.44
N SER A 80 11.11 3.06 3.64
CA SER A 80 11.75 4.01 4.57
C SER A 80 13.18 3.61 4.98
N THR A 81 13.54 2.33 4.84
CA THR A 81 14.88 1.82 5.20
C THR A 81 15.87 1.84 4.04
N LYS A 82 15.41 2.11 2.81
CA LYS A 82 16.25 2.17 1.61
C LYS A 82 17.25 3.33 1.69
N ILE A 83 18.34 3.18 0.96
CA ILE A 83 19.36 4.20 0.74
C ILE A 83 19.50 4.42 -0.77
N SER A 84 19.58 5.69 -1.19
CA SER A 84 19.74 6.08 -2.58
C SER A 84 20.62 7.31 -2.71
N ASP A 85 21.47 7.29 -3.73
CA ASP A 85 22.24 8.46 -4.17
C ASP A 85 21.45 9.32 -5.19
N PHE A 86 20.32 8.82 -5.71
CA PHE A 86 19.44 9.57 -6.60
C PHE A 86 18.55 10.52 -5.82
N VAL A 87 18.65 11.82 -6.11
CA VAL A 87 17.93 12.88 -5.38
C VAL A 87 16.41 12.65 -5.38
N GLU A 88 15.83 12.32 -6.53
CA GLU A 88 14.39 12.08 -6.68
C GLU A 88 13.90 10.94 -5.79
N GLU A 89 14.64 9.83 -5.77
CA GLU A 89 14.29 8.68 -4.95
C GLU A 89 14.51 8.96 -3.46
N LYS A 90 15.57 9.70 -3.12
CA LYS A 90 15.84 10.13 -1.75
C LYS A 90 14.66 10.92 -1.18
N VAL A 91 14.01 11.77 -1.97
CA VAL A 91 12.81 12.49 -1.54
C VAL A 91 11.65 11.54 -1.21
N VAL A 92 11.45 10.48 -1.99
CA VAL A 92 10.41 9.47 -1.71
C VAL A 92 10.75 8.68 -0.44
N ILE A 93 12.02 8.27 -0.29
CA ILE A 93 12.52 7.57 0.90
C ILE A 93 12.34 8.42 2.16
N ASP A 94 12.74 9.69 2.12
CA ASP A 94 12.62 10.58 3.27
C ASP A 94 11.15 10.89 3.58
N THR A 95 10.28 11.00 2.57
CA THR A 95 8.83 11.09 2.77
C THR A 95 8.28 9.83 3.45
N ALA A 96 8.71 8.64 3.05
CA ALA A 96 8.34 7.37 3.69
C ALA A 96 8.79 7.32 5.17
N LYS A 97 10.00 7.81 5.48
CA LYS A 97 10.49 7.92 6.86
C LYS A 97 9.62 8.85 7.69
N TRP A 98 9.30 10.03 7.18
CA TRP A 98 8.43 10.98 7.88
C TRP A 98 7.03 10.42 8.11
N LEU A 99 6.45 9.76 7.11
CA LEU A 99 5.17 9.06 7.23
C LEU A 99 5.21 8.04 8.37
N ARG A 100 6.25 7.19 8.38
CA ARG A 100 6.48 6.16 9.40
C ARG A 100 6.58 6.73 10.80
N LEU A 101 7.39 7.77 10.98
CA LEU A 101 7.64 8.36 12.30
C LEU A 101 6.45 9.18 12.82
N SER A 102 5.74 9.87 11.92
CA SER A 102 4.63 10.77 12.29
C SER A 102 3.32 10.04 12.53
N ASN A 103 3.17 8.82 12.01
CA ASN A 103 1.95 8.02 12.11
C ASN A 103 2.20 6.66 12.77
N ARG A 104 2.99 6.62 13.84
CA ARG A 104 3.41 5.37 14.48
C ARG A 104 2.27 4.38 14.75
N HIS A 105 1.13 4.86 15.27
CA HIS A 105 -0.04 4.01 15.52
C HIS A 105 -0.58 3.30 14.28
N PHE A 106 -0.52 3.93 13.10
CA PHE A 106 -0.91 3.30 11.85
C PHE A 106 0.01 2.12 11.53
N PHE A 107 1.33 2.27 11.68
CA PHE A 107 2.27 1.18 11.41
C PHE A 107 2.20 0.08 12.47
N ASP A 108 2.01 0.43 13.75
CA ASP A 108 1.82 -0.56 14.81
C ASP A 108 0.52 -1.38 14.61
N GLN A 109 -0.50 -0.81 13.96
CA GLN A 109 -1.77 -1.48 13.69
C GLN A 109 -1.74 -2.35 12.42
N TYR A 110 -1.06 -1.90 11.36
CA TYR A 110 -1.19 -2.48 10.02
C TYR A 110 0.06 -3.22 9.53
N CYS A 111 1.19 -3.15 10.25
CA CYS A 111 2.34 -4.02 9.98
C CYS A 111 2.29 -5.24 10.89
N ASP A 112 2.37 -6.42 10.28
CA ASP A 112 2.43 -7.70 10.97
C ASP A 112 3.16 -8.72 10.09
N ASP A 113 3.95 -9.56 10.73
CA ASP A 113 4.67 -10.63 10.05
C ASP A 113 3.64 -11.65 9.53
N GLU A 114 3.84 -12.18 8.33
CA GLU A 114 2.90 -13.10 7.65
C GLU A 114 1.53 -12.49 7.26
N SER A 115 1.38 -11.16 7.36
CA SER A 115 0.21 -10.44 6.84
C SER A 115 0.18 -10.36 5.30
N LEU A 116 -0.98 -9.98 4.75
CA LEU A 116 -1.13 -9.71 3.31
C LEU A 116 -0.06 -8.74 2.81
N GLY A 117 0.22 -7.69 3.58
CA GLY A 117 1.22 -6.68 3.23
C GLY A 117 2.62 -7.26 3.17
N SER A 118 2.99 -8.12 4.13
CA SER A 118 4.32 -8.72 4.18
C SER A 118 4.57 -9.66 2.99
N ILE A 119 3.56 -10.45 2.60
CA ILE A 119 3.65 -11.37 1.46
C ILE A 119 3.62 -10.59 0.14
N PHE A 120 2.74 -9.59 0.02
CA PHE A 120 2.68 -8.71 -1.15
C PHE A 120 4.02 -7.99 -1.38
N LEU A 121 4.65 -7.52 -0.30
CA LEU A 121 5.96 -6.88 -0.33
C LEU A 121 7.03 -7.79 -0.97
N GLN A 122 7.03 -9.10 -0.70
CA GLN A 122 7.99 -10.04 -1.30
C GLN A 122 7.94 -10.05 -2.84
N TYR A 123 6.78 -9.76 -3.45
CA TYR A 123 6.68 -9.62 -4.90
C TYR A 123 7.23 -8.28 -5.37
N VAL A 124 6.92 -7.18 -4.66
CA VAL A 124 7.45 -5.84 -4.96
C VAL A 124 8.97 -5.78 -4.83
N GLU A 125 9.56 -6.47 -3.86
CA GLU A 125 11.02 -6.55 -3.67
C GLU A 125 11.75 -7.14 -4.89
N LYS A 126 11.08 -8.03 -5.63
CA LYS A 126 11.62 -8.64 -6.85
C LYS A 126 11.48 -7.75 -8.09
N SER A 127 10.63 -6.72 -8.04
CA SER A 127 10.48 -5.74 -9.11
C SER A 127 11.71 -4.85 -9.25
N ASN A 128 11.86 -4.18 -10.40
CA ASN A 128 12.97 -3.24 -10.56
C ASN A 128 12.77 -1.99 -9.69
N ARG A 129 13.86 -1.25 -9.44
CA ARG A 129 13.88 -0.09 -8.54
C ARG A 129 12.86 1.00 -8.90
N ASN A 130 12.61 1.22 -10.19
CA ASN A 130 11.64 2.20 -10.64
C ASN A 130 10.20 1.74 -10.36
N GLU A 131 9.89 0.47 -10.61
CA GLU A 131 8.59 -0.11 -10.25
C GLU A 131 8.36 -0.05 -8.73
N GLN A 132 9.36 -0.40 -7.91
CA GLN A 132 9.29 -0.29 -6.44
C GLN A 132 8.90 1.12 -6.00
N LYS A 133 9.58 2.15 -6.55
CA LYS A 133 9.26 3.56 -6.28
C LYS A 133 7.81 3.89 -6.66
N LYS A 134 7.36 3.44 -7.82
CA LYS A 134 5.99 3.68 -8.32
C LYS A 134 4.92 3.02 -7.46
N PHE A 135 5.16 1.81 -6.94
CA PHE A 135 4.29 1.18 -5.95
C PHE A 135 4.14 2.08 -4.71
N VAL A 136 5.24 2.56 -4.15
CA VAL A 136 5.22 3.40 -2.94
C VAL A 136 4.46 4.70 -3.18
N LEU A 137 4.69 5.37 -4.32
CA LEU A 137 3.95 6.58 -4.69
C LEU A 137 2.45 6.33 -4.84
N TYR A 138 2.07 5.20 -5.46
CA TYR A 138 0.66 4.81 -5.57
C TYR A 138 0.00 4.63 -4.19
N PHE A 139 0.69 4.01 -3.24
CA PHE A 139 0.18 3.86 -1.88
C PHE A 139 0.20 5.17 -1.07
N PHE A 140 1.10 6.12 -1.37
CA PHE A 140 0.96 7.48 -0.86
C PHE A 140 -0.33 8.14 -1.35
N HIS A 141 -0.67 7.98 -2.63
CA HIS A 141 -1.93 8.46 -3.20
C HIS A 141 -3.15 7.86 -2.49
N ILE A 142 -3.15 6.56 -2.21
CA ILE A 142 -4.22 5.91 -1.43
C ILE A 142 -4.36 6.55 -0.04
N LEU A 143 -3.25 6.68 0.71
CA LEU A 143 -3.29 7.23 2.06
C LEU A 143 -3.72 8.70 2.10
N HIS A 144 -3.38 9.47 1.07
CA HIS A 144 -3.83 10.86 0.96
C HIS A 144 -5.34 10.96 0.73
N TYR A 145 -5.89 10.24 -0.25
CA TYR A 145 -7.30 10.36 -0.62
C TYR A 145 -8.26 9.54 0.25
N CYS A 146 -7.75 8.46 0.85
CA CYS A 146 -8.49 7.57 1.73
C CYS A 146 -7.70 7.38 3.03
N PRO A 147 -7.50 8.44 3.84
CA PRO A 147 -6.72 8.34 5.07
C PRO A 147 -7.45 7.44 6.09
N PRO A 148 -6.75 6.51 6.75
CA PRO A 148 -7.33 5.77 7.86
C PRO A 148 -7.64 6.71 9.02
N ASN A 149 -8.61 6.31 9.87
CA ASN A 149 -8.91 7.06 11.08
C ASN A 149 -7.64 7.25 11.94
N GLY A 150 -7.37 8.49 12.33
CA GLY A 150 -6.18 8.84 13.12
C GLY A 150 -4.89 9.04 12.32
N PHE A 151 -4.93 8.91 10.99
CA PHE A 151 -3.81 9.29 10.13
C PHE A 151 -3.65 10.81 10.10
N ASN A 152 -2.49 11.30 10.53
CA ASN A 152 -2.23 12.73 10.73
C ASN A 152 -1.72 13.38 9.44
N GLU A 153 -2.66 13.68 8.55
CA GLU A 153 -2.37 14.34 7.29
C GLU A 153 -1.91 15.79 7.45
N TYR A 154 -2.48 16.50 8.44
CA TYR A 154 -2.17 17.90 8.70
C TYR A 154 -0.67 18.11 8.94
N MET A 155 -0.05 17.28 9.79
CA MET A 155 1.38 17.38 10.08
C MET A 155 2.24 17.05 8.86
N LEU A 156 1.82 16.13 7.99
CA LEU A 156 2.54 15.80 6.76
C LEU A 156 2.53 16.99 5.80
N ASN A 157 1.37 17.62 5.62
CA ASN A 157 1.21 18.77 4.74
C ASN A 157 2.04 19.98 5.22
N GLN A 158 2.16 20.18 6.54
CA GLN A 158 2.99 21.25 7.11
C GLN A 158 4.50 21.00 6.92
N ASN A 159 4.97 19.76 7.09
CA ASN A 159 6.40 19.45 7.12
C ASN A 159 7.00 19.06 5.76
N ILE A 160 6.21 18.43 4.89
CA ILE A 160 6.67 17.87 3.60
C ILE A 160 6.01 18.59 2.40
N GLY A 161 4.95 19.36 2.64
CA GLY A 161 4.17 20.10 1.64
C GLY A 161 3.02 19.27 1.04
N THR A 162 2.03 19.93 0.46
CA THR A 162 0.76 19.31 0.00
C THR A 162 0.86 18.40 -1.22
N ASN A 163 2.06 18.14 -1.75
CA ASN A 163 2.25 17.33 -2.96
C ASN A 163 3.07 16.05 -2.67
N TRP A 164 3.20 15.66 -1.40
CA TRP A 164 4.01 14.50 -0.99
C TRP A 164 3.55 13.18 -1.64
N TYR A 165 2.26 13.08 -1.98
CA TYR A 165 1.69 11.94 -2.67
C TYR A 165 1.93 11.96 -4.20
N CYS A 166 2.13 13.13 -4.80
CA CYS A 166 2.24 13.35 -6.25
C CYS A 166 3.67 13.45 -6.80
N LYS A 167 4.72 13.01 -6.09
CA LYS A 167 6.11 13.26 -6.54
C LYS A 167 6.58 12.35 -7.69
N GLU A 168 5.90 12.45 -8.83
CA GLU A 168 6.54 12.52 -10.15
C GLU A 168 6.01 13.80 -10.83
N LYS A 169 6.85 14.83 -10.88
CA LYS A 169 6.75 15.95 -11.82
C LYS A 169 8.03 16.00 -12.62
#